data_AF-A0A2V9ZM14-F1
#
_entry.id   AF-A0A2V9ZM14-F1
#
_cell.length_a   1.000
_cell.length_b   1.000
_cell.length_c   1.000
_cell.angle_alpha   90.00
_cell.angle_beta   90.00
_cell.angle_gamma   90.00
#
_symmetry.space_group_name_H-M   'P 1'
#
loop_
_entity.id
_entity.type
_entity.pdbx_description
1 polymer ?
#
loop_
_entity_poly.entity_id
_entity_poly.type
_entity_poly.pdbx_seq_one_letter_code
_entity_poly.pdbx_strand_id
1 'polypeptide(L)'
;MLPDVQKLMELQKADREIQRLNQEIAALPKRVAAIEEKLAGTKAGLERAKIAVKADEAARRKYESAIQDLQQKISKYRDQSLAVKTNEQYRALLHEIQFAEQDIQANEDKILELMLNTEAREKDVKAAELELKAEMAEIEK
;
A
#
# COMPACT_ATOMS: atom_id res chain seq x y z
N MET A 1 48.86 -13.38 -52.99
CA MET A 1 47.40 -13.47 -52.85
C MET A 1 46.80 -12.14 -53.25
N LEU A 2 45.72 -12.14 -54.03
CA LEU A 2 45.14 -10.94 -54.64
C LEU A 2 44.62 -9.98 -53.55
N PRO A 3 45.08 -8.71 -53.51
CA PRO A 3 44.68 -7.70 -52.51
C PRO A 3 43.17 -7.52 -52.37
N ASP A 4 42.43 -7.80 -53.44
CA ASP A 4 40.98 -7.67 -53.51
C ASP A 4 40.25 -8.69 -52.61
N VAL A 5 40.82 -9.89 -52.43
CA VAL A 5 40.24 -10.91 -51.54
C VAL A 5 40.39 -10.51 -50.06
N GLN A 6 41.47 -9.82 -49.72
CA GLN A 6 41.70 -9.28 -48.37
C GLN A 6 40.70 -8.17 -48.04
N LYS A 7 40.49 -7.23 -48.97
CA LYS A 7 39.48 -6.17 -48.84
C LYS A 7 38.06 -6.71 -48.75
N LEU A 8 37.74 -7.77 -49.51
CA LEU A 8 36.43 -8.43 -49.42
C LEU A 8 36.18 -9.05 -48.03
N MET A 9 37.24 -9.61 -47.43
CA MET A 9 37.16 -10.23 -46.10
C MET A 9 36.98 -9.19 -44.98
N GLU A 10 37.62 -8.03 -45.12
CA GLU A 10 37.44 -6.90 -44.22
C GLU A 10 36.03 -6.30 -44.34
N LEU A 11 35.52 -6.18 -45.57
CA LEU A 11 34.14 -5.74 -45.83
C LEU A 11 33.12 -6.70 -45.21
N GLN A 12 33.30 -8.01 -45.40
CA GLN A 12 32.41 -9.01 -44.80
C GLN A 12 32.41 -8.98 -43.27
N LYS A 13 33.57 -8.69 -42.64
CA LYS A 13 33.64 -8.49 -41.19
C LYS A 13 32.86 -7.25 -40.77
N ALA A 14 33.02 -6.13 -41.48
CA ALA A 14 32.29 -4.91 -41.21
C ALA A 14 30.77 -5.10 -41.37
N ASP A 15 30.33 -5.80 -42.41
CA ASP A 15 28.91 -6.10 -42.64
C ASP A 15 28.30 -6.98 -41.54
N ARG A 16 29.06 -7.97 -41.04
CA ARG A 16 28.64 -8.79 -39.89
C ARG A 16 28.55 -7.95 -38.61
N GLU A 17 29.49 -7.05 -38.40
CA GLU A 17 29.47 -6.11 -37.27
C GLU A 17 28.24 -5.20 -37.34
N ILE A 18 27.93 -4.66 -38.52
CA ILE A 18 26.75 -3.81 -38.76
C ILE A 18 25.46 -4.59 -38.53
N GLN A 19 25.36 -5.85 -39.00
CA GLN A 19 24.18 -6.68 -38.74
C GLN A 19 24.00 -6.98 -37.24
N ARG A 20 25.08 -7.26 -36.53
CA ARG A 20 25.06 -7.48 -35.07
C ARG A 20 24.56 -6.23 -34.34
N LEU A 21 25.15 -5.06 -34.66
CA LEU A 21 24.76 -3.78 -34.07
C LEU A 21 23.31 -3.42 -34.39
N ASN A 22 22.84 -3.66 -35.61
CA ASN A 22 21.44 -3.41 -35.99
C ASN A 22 20.46 -4.32 -35.25
N GLN A 23 20.81 -5.59 -35.03
CA GLN A 23 20.01 -6.50 -34.20
C GLN A 23 19.96 -6.04 -32.75
N GLU A 24 21.08 -5.56 -32.21
CA GLU A 24 21.18 -5.03 -30.85
C GLU A 24 20.36 -3.74 -30.69
N ILE A 25 20.45 -2.82 -31.64
CA ILE A 25 19.64 -1.59 -31.72
C ILE A 25 18.14 -1.92 -31.82
N ALA A 26 17.76 -2.98 -32.55
CA ALA A 26 16.36 -3.40 -32.64
C ALA A 26 15.85 -4.09 -31.35
N ALA A 27 16.74 -4.72 -30.58
CA ALA A 27 16.39 -5.42 -29.35
C ALA A 27 16.31 -4.47 -28.13
N LEU A 28 17.13 -3.42 -28.10
CA LEU A 28 17.19 -2.46 -26.99
C LEU A 28 15.84 -1.80 -26.67
N PRO A 29 15.07 -1.24 -27.64
CA PRO A 29 13.77 -0.64 -27.37
C PRO A 29 12.77 -1.62 -26.76
N LYS A 30 12.80 -2.90 -27.16
CA LYS A 30 11.92 -3.92 -26.60
C LYS A 30 12.27 -4.24 -25.14
N ARG A 31 13.56 -4.28 -24.82
CA ARG A 31 14.04 -4.49 -23.44
C ARG A 31 13.67 -3.30 -22.56
N VAL A 32 13.87 -2.08 -23.05
CA VAL A 32 13.48 -0.84 -22.35
C VAL A 32 11.97 -0.81 -22.11
N ALA A 33 11.14 -1.08 -23.11
CA ALA A 33 9.69 -1.09 -22.96
C ALA A 33 9.21 -2.13 -21.92
N ALA A 34 9.78 -3.35 -21.94
CA ALA A 34 9.43 -4.38 -20.96
C ALA A 34 9.84 -3.99 -19.53
N ILE A 35 10.98 -3.30 -19.38
CA ILE A 35 11.45 -2.75 -18.11
C ILE A 35 10.53 -1.64 -17.62
N GLU A 36 10.17 -0.69 -18.48
CA GLU A 36 9.27 0.42 -18.15
C GLU A 36 7.88 -0.08 -17.75
N GLU A 37 7.36 -1.11 -18.43
CA GLU A 37 6.07 -1.72 -18.10
C GLU A 37 6.09 -2.38 -16.73
N LYS A 38 7.14 -3.15 -16.42
CA LYS A 38 7.32 -3.75 -15.08
C LYS A 38 7.40 -2.68 -14.00
N LEU A 39 8.24 -1.66 -14.22
CA LEU A 39 8.46 -0.57 -13.28
C LEU A 39 7.20 0.29 -13.07
N ALA A 40 6.39 0.48 -14.12
CA ALA A 40 5.09 1.12 -14.01
C ALA A 40 4.11 0.26 -13.19
N GLY A 41 4.12 -1.06 -13.40
CA GLY A 41 3.31 -2.02 -12.66
C GLY A 41 3.63 -2.04 -11.16
N THR A 42 4.91 -2.13 -10.81
CA THR A 42 5.39 -2.14 -9.41
C THR A 42 5.10 -0.80 -8.73
N LYS A 43 5.33 0.34 -9.40
CA LYS A 43 4.92 1.66 -8.89
C LYS A 43 3.42 1.78 -8.66
N ALA A 44 2.59 1.30 -9.59
CA ALA A 44 1.14 1.34 -9.44
C ALA A 44 0.64 0.41 -8.32
N GLY A 45 1.33 -0.72 -8.08
CA GLY A 45 1.08 -1.59 -6.93
C GLY A 45 1.42 -0.89 -5.61
N LEU A 46 2.60 -0.27 -5.54
CA LEU A 46 3.06 0.47 -4.37
C LEU A 46 2.11 1.63 -4.01
N GLU A 47 1.68 2.41 -5.00
CA GLU A 47 0.77 3.53 -4.77
C GLU A 47 -0.59 3.06 -4.24
N ARG A 48 -1.13 1.98 -4.80
CA ARG A 48 -2.37 1.35 -4.30
C ARG A 48 -2.24 0.90 -2.85
N ALA A 49 -1.12 0.27 -2.50
CA ALA A 49 -0.85 -0.17 -1.14
C ALA A 49 -0.73 1.02 -0.17
N LYS A 50 -0.05 2.11 -0.57
CA LYS A 50 0.05 3.36 0.21
C LYS A 50 -1.32 4.02 0.43
N ILE A 51 -2.17 4.05 -0.59
CA ILE A 51 -3.54 4.56 -0.48
C ILE A 51 -4.35 3.72 0.51
N ALA A 52 -4.22 2.39 0.44
CA ALA A 52 -4.92 1.50 1.37
C ALA A 52 -4.50 1.71 2.82
N VAL A 53 -3.20 1.84 3.10
CA VAL A 53 -2.68 2.17 4.45
C VAL A 53 -3.29 3.47 4.97
N LYS A 54 -3.28 4.53 4.15
CA LYS A 54 -3.89 5.83 4.53
C LYS A 54 -5.39 5.72 4.79
N ALA A 55 -6.10 4.89 4.03
CA ALA A 55 -7.53 4.66 4.22
C ALA A 55 -7.80 3.93 5.53
N ASP A 56 -7.00 2.91 5.87
CA ASP A 56 -7.09 2.17 7.13
C ASP A 56 -6.79 3.06 8.33
N GLU A 57 -5.77 3.93 8.24
CA GLU A 57 -5.48 4.96 9.27
C GLU A 57 -6.63 5.94 9.47
N ALA A 58 -7.26 6.41 8.37
CA ALA A 58 -8.41 7.30 8.45
C ALA A 58 -9.63 6.62 9.09
N ALA A 59 -9.87 5.35 8.74
CA ALA A 59 -10.91 4.54 9.36
C ALA A 59 -10.66 4.37 10.87
N ARG A 60 -9.42 4.09 11.27
CA ARG A 60 -9.03 3.99 12.68
C ARG A 60 -9.34 5.27 13.44
N ARG A 61 -8.95 6.44 12.93
CA ARG A 61 -9.24 7.75 13.58
C ARG A 61 -10.74 7.99 13.73
N LYS A 62 -11.55 7.53 12.78
CA LYS A 62 -13.02 7.63 12.87
C LYS A 62 -13.57 6.81 14.03
N TYR A 63 -13.09 5.58 14.21
CA TYR A 63 -13.49 4.74 15.36
C TYR A 63 -12.99 5.32 16.69
N GLU A 64 -11.78 5.85 16.74
CA GLU A 64 -11.25 6.54 17.94
C GLU A 64 -12.13 7.75 18.33
N SER A 65 -12.55 8.56 17.35
CA SER A 65 -13.49 9.66 17.60
C SER A 65 -14.85 9.17 18.09
N ALA A 66 -15.38 8.09 17.51
CA ALA A 66 -16.65 7.50 17.93
C ALA A 66 -16.59 6.99 19.38
N ILE A 67 -15.47 6.37 19.77
CA ILE A 67 -15.23 5.96 21.17
C ILE A 67 -15.25 7.16 22.11
N GLN A 68 -14.58 8.26 21.74
CA GLN A 68 -14.59 9.48 22.56
C GLN A 68 -16.01 10.04 22.75
N ASP A 69 -16.81 10.07 21.69
CA ASP A 69 -18.20 10.53 21.76
C ASP A 69 -19.06 9.63 22.66
N LEU A 70 -18.87 8.30 22.58
CA LEU A 70 -19.55 7.33 23.45
C LEU A 70 -19.13 7.47 24.92
N GLN A 71 -17.83 7.67 25.18
CA GLN A 71 -17.33 7.93 26.54
C GLN A 71 -17.93 9.20 27.14
N GLN A 72 -18.07 10.27 26.34
CA GLN A 72 -18.76 11.49 26.79
C GLN A 72 -20.25 11.24 27.09
N LYS A 73 -20.95 10.45 26.26
CA LYS A 73 -22.34 10.05 26.52
C LYS A 73 -22.45 9.26 27.82
N ILE A 74 -21.56 8.29 28.06
CA ILE A 74 -21.52 7.52 29.30
C ILE A 74 -21.33 8.44 30.51
N SER A 75 -20.41 9.41 30.43
CA SER A 75 -20.21 10.38 31.51
C SER A 75 -21.51 11.15 31.82
N LYS A 76 -22.20 11.64 30.77
CA LYS A 76 -23.48 12.36 30.93
C LYS A 76 -24.57 11.47 31.53
N TYR A 77 -24.68 10.23 31.08
CA TYR A 77 -25.65 9.28 31.64
C TYR A 77 -25.35 8.93 33.09
N ARG A 78 -24.07 8.81 33.47
CA ARG A 78 -23.65 8.61 34.87
C ARG A 78 -24.07 9.80 35.73
N ASP A 79 -23.81 11.03 35.27
CA ASP A 79 -24.24 12.24 35.99
C ASP A 79 -25.77 12.33 36.13
N GLN A 80 -26.51 12.01 35.07
CA GLN A 80 -27.97 11.96 35.10
C GLN A 80 -28.49 10.87 36.05
N SER A 81 -27.81 9.72 36.11
CA SER A 81 -28.20 8.60 36.98
C SER A 81 -28.13 8.95 38.47
N LEU A 82 -27.26 9.89 38.85
CA LEU A 82 -27.15 10.42 40.21
C LEU A 82 -28.26 11.44 40.55
N ALA A 83 -28.86 12.06 39.53
CA ALA A 83 -29.88 13.09 39.69
C ALA A 83 -31.33 12.55 39.63
N VAL A 84 -31.54 11.37 39.05
CA VAL A 84 -32.88 10.76 38.92
C VAL A 84 -33.38 10.20 40.26
N LYS A 85 -34.66 10.43 40.55
CA LYS A 85 -35.30 10.02 41.81
C LYS A 85 -36.14 8.74 41.67
N THR A 86 -36.37 8.28 40.45
CA THR A 86 -37.20 7.11 40.17
C THR A 86 -36.34 5.91 39.78
N ASN A 87 -36.66 4.73 40.31
CA ASN A 87 -35.90 3.51 40.04
C ASN A 87 -35.97 3.10 38.56
N GLU A 88 -37.07 3.42 37.88
CA GLU A 88 -37.27 3.15 36.45
C GLU A 88 -36.35 3.98 35.56
N GLN A 89 -36.24 5.29 35.81
CA GLN A 89 -35.30 6.16 35.07
C GLN A 89 -33.84 5.76 35.33
N TYR A 90 -33.51 5.37 36.56
CA TYR A 90 -32.18 4.89 36.91
C TYR A 90 -31.81 3.61 36.13
N ARG A 91 -32.73 2.63 36.07
CA ARG A 91 -32.53 1.40 35.30
C ARG A 91 -32.39 1.66 33.80
N ALA A 92 -33.19 2.57 33.25
CA ALA A 92 -33.08 2.95 31.84
C ALA A 92 -31.69 3.55 31.54
N LEU A 93 -31.20 4.48 32.36
CA LEU A 93 -29.87 5.08 32.20
C LEU A 93 -28.73 4.05 32.31
N LEU A 94 -28.85 3.08 33.24
CA LEU A 94 -27.87 1.98 33.33
C LEU A 94 -27.84 1.12 32.07
N HIS A 95 -28.99 0.84 31.46
CA HIS A 95 -29.07 0.09 30.22
C HIS A 95 -28.44 0.86 29.05
N GLU A 96 -28.69 2.17 28.96
CA GLU A 96 -28.05 3.04 27.96
C GLU A 96 -26.52 3.11 28.14
N ILE A 97 -26.03 3.14 29.38
CA ILE A 97 -24.59 3.07 29.67
C ILE A 97 -24.02 1.73 29.21
N GLN A 98 -24.67 0.61 29.54
CA GLN A 98 -24.23 -0.72 29.10
C GLN A 98 -24.17 -0.85 27.58
N PHE A 99 -25.18 -0.32 26.89
CA PHE A 99 -25.22 -0.31 25.43
C PHE A 99 -24.05 0.49 24.85
N ALA A 100 -23.80 1.70 25.38
CA ALA A 100 -22.66 2.51 24.96
C ALA A 100 -21.30 1.86 25.28
N GLU A 101 -21.18 1.13 26.40
CA GLU A 101 -19.97 0.37 26.75
C GLU A 101 -19.73 -0.80 25.77
N GLN A 102 -20.79 -1.50 25.35
CA GLN A 102 -20.70 -2.54 24.31
C GLN A 102 -20.30 -1.96 22.95
N ASP A 103 -20.85 -0.80 22.57
CA ASP A 103 -20.46 -0.11 21.34
C ASP A 103 -18.99 0.31 21.37
N ILE A 104 -18.47 0.75 22.52
CA ILE A 104 -17.04 1.05 22.67
C ILE A 104 -16.20 -0.20 22.41
N GLN A 105 -16.53 -1.33 23.05
CA GLN A 105 -15.80 -2.58 22.86
C GLN A 105 -15.81 -3.02 21.39
N ALA A 106 -16.95 -2.93 20.71
CA ALA A 106 -17.05 -3.26 19.29
C ALA A 106 -16.17 -2.35 18.41
N ASN A 107 -16.07 -1.06 18.74
CA ASN A 107 -15.19 -0.14 18.03
C ASN A 107 -13.71 -0.41 18.34
N GLU A 108 -13.36 -0.78 19.57
CA GLU A 108 -12.00 -1.19 19.95
C GLU A 108 -11.55 -2.45 19.19
N ASP A 109 -12.43 -3.45 19.08
CA ASP A 109 -12.17 -4.65 18.27
C ASP A 109 -11.91 -4.30 16.79
N LYS A 110 -12.70 -3.37 16.22
CA LYS A 110 -12.50 -2.88 14.85
C LYS A 110 -11.18 -2.13 14.68
N ILE A 111 -10.75 -1.37 15.69
CA ILE A 111 -9.45 -0.70 15.68
C ILE A 111 -8.32 -1.74 15.67
N LEU A 112 -8.41 -2.78 16.50
CA LEU A 112 -7.42 -3.86 16.54
C LEU A 112 -7.32 -4.60 15.20
N GLU A 113 -8.46 -4.93 14.58
CA GLU A 113 -8.49 -5.52 13.23
C GLU A 113 -7.79 -4.62 12.20
N LEU A 114 -8.09 -3.31 12.22
CA LEU A 114 -7.46 -2.35 11.32
C LEU A 114 -5.95 -2.22 11.55
N MET A 115 -5.49 -2.26 12.81
CA MET A 115 -4.07 -2.20 13.14
C MET A 115 -3.32 -3.41 12.56
N LEU A 116 -3.87 -4.61 12.71
CA LEU A 116 -3.29 -5.84 12.14
C LEU A 116 -3.22 -5.78 10.61
N ASN A 117 -4.29 -5.32 9.97
CA ASN A 117 -4.34 -5.15 8.52
C ASN A 117 -3.33 -4.10 8.04
N THR A 118 -3.19 -2.99 8.77
CA THR A 118 -2.23 -1.93 8.44
C THR A 118 -0.81 -2.46 8.52
N GLU A 119 -0.46 -3.22 9.56
CA GLU A 119 0.88 -3.80 9.70
C GLU A 119 1.20 -4.79 8.56
N ALA A 120 0.23 -5.60 8.15
CA ALA A 120 0.39 -6.50 7.00
C ALA A 120 0.63 -5.71 5.71
N ARG A 121 -0.19 -4.69 5.44
CA ARG A 121 -0.05 -3.83 4.25
C ARG A 121 1.27 -3.04 4.26
N GLU A 122 1.74 -2.59 5.42
CA GLU A 122 3.05 -1.92 5.52
C GLU A 122 4.21 -2.85 5.19
N LYS A 123 4.11 -4.14 5.54
CA LYS A 123 5.10 -5.14 5.13
C LYS A 123 5.09 -5.33 3.62
N ASP A 124 3.91 -5.40 3.01
CA ASP A 124 3.76 -5.49 1.55
C ASP A 124 4.33 -4.25 0.84
N VAL A 125 4.08 -3.05 1.37
CA VAL A 125 4.66 -1.79 0.89
C VAL A 125 6.19 -1.84 0.93
N LYS A 126 6.78 -2.26 2.06
CA LYS A 126 8.24 -2.36 2.21
C LYS A 126 8.83 -3.41 1.26
N ALA A 127 8.17 -4.56 1.08
CA ALA A 127 8.60 -5.58 0.13
C ALA A 127 8.58 -5.04 -1.31
N ALA A 128 7.50 -4.37 -1.71
CA ALA A 128 7.38 -3.76 -3.02
C ALA A 128 8.40 -2.63 -3.26
N GLU A 129 8.74 -1.84 -2.23
CA GLU A 129 9.80 -0.82 -2.32
C GLU A 129 11.19 -1.44 -2.49
N LEU A 130 11.47 -2.56 -1.83
CA LEU A 130 12.72 -3.29 -2.00
C LEU A 130 12.83 -3.91 -3.40
N GLU A 131 11.75 -4.50 -3.90
CA GLU A 131 11.69 -5.07 -5.24
C GLU A 131 11.88 -3.98 -6.30
N LEU A 132 11.17 -2.85 -6.18
CA LEU A 132 11.35 -1.70 -7.06
C LEU A 132 12.80 -1.18 -7.04
N LYS A 133 13.43 -1.12 -5.86
CA LYS A 133 14.83 -0.68 -5.73
C LYS A 133 15.81 -1.67 -6.37
N ALA A 134 15.54 -2.97 -6.25
CA ALA A 134 16.34 -4.01 -6.90
C ALA A 134 16.19 -3.95 -8.42
N GLU A 135 14.97 -3.81 -8.92
CA GLU A 135 14.70 -3.61 -10.36
C GLU A 135 15.40 -2.36 -10.89
N MET A 136 15.32 -1.22 -10.18
CA MET A 136 16.04 0.00 -10.57
C MET A 136 17.56 -0.18 -10.63
N ALA A 137 18.14 -0.93 -9.69
CA ALA A 137 19.58 -1.20 -9.67
C ALA A 137 20.02 -2.17 -10.79
N GLU A 138 19.13 -3.06 -11.24
CA GLU A 138 19.39 -3.94 -12.38
C GLU A 138 19.30 -3.19 -13.72
N ILE A 139 18.47 -2.15 -13.79
CA ILE A 139 18.31 -1.29 -14.98
C ILE A 139 19.49 -0.32 -15.15
N GLU A 140 20.10 0.15 -14.05
CA GLU A 140 21.30 1.01 -14.09
C GLU A 140 22.60 0.25 -14.45
N LYS A 141 22.56 -1.09 -14.52
CA LYS A 141 23.73 -1.95 -14.71
C LYS A 141 23.86 -2.46 -16.14
#